data_AF-A0A4R6MNE3-F1
#
_entry.id   AF-A0A4R6MNE3-F1
#
_cell.length_a   1.000
_cell.length_b   1.000
_cell.length_c   1.000
_cell.angle_alpha   90.00
_cell.angle_beta   90.00
_cell.angle_gamma   90.00
#
_symmetry.space_group_name_H-M   'P 1'
#
loop_
_entity.id
_entity.type
_entity.pdbx_description
1 polymer ?
#
loop_
_entity_poly.entity_id
_entity_poly.type
_entity_poly.pdbx_seq_one_letter_code
_entity_poly.pdbx_strand_id
1 'polypeptide(L)'
;MDAKQLKWAYLLVLSLIWGSSFILIKRGLVGLTAIQVGSFRIIFAALFLLIVGFNSLKKISLRQWKFVAITSFFGTFTPAYLFAIAETQVDSSIVAILNSLTPLNTLVLGILIFGIQFQKRQVLGVFVGLVGCLLLVLSGASAHPGQNYYYVVLVVIATLCYAINVNLIKKYLSDLNSLSITTGNFTVLLLPALIILSTTDISQRINIDVTQHSIFFVLILGVLGTGIANVLFFKLIQMSSPVFATSVTYLIPIVAFFWGLLDNEMLTPIQFFGAFIILIGVYLSAKK
;
A
#
# COMPACT_ATOMS: atom_id res chain seq x y z
N MET A 1 -0.69 2.90 26.07
CA MET A 1 -1.42 1.84 25.32
C MET A 1 -0.62 0.57 25.38
N ASP A 2 -1.28 -0.54 25.70
CA ASP A 2 -0.64 -1.86 25.69
C ASP A 2 -0.22 -2.23 24.24
N ALA A 3 0.86 -3.00 24.05
CA ALA A 3 1.41 -3.32 22.73
C ALA A 3 0.35 -3.98 21.82
N LYS A 4 -0.58 -4.72 22.43
CA LYS A 4 -1.73 -5.34 21.76
C LYS A 4 -2.75 -4.34 21.24
N GLN A 5 -2.93 -3.19 21.90
CA GLN A 5 -3.83 -2.12 21.45
C GLN A 5 -3.16 -1.25 20.38
N LEU A 6 -1.84 -1.05 20.48
CA LEU A 6 -1.09 -0.21 19.55
C LEU A 6 -1.11 -0.74 18.11
N LYS A 7 -1.02 -2.08 17.92
CA LYS A 7 -1.10 -2.68 16.58
C LYS A 7 -2.46 -2.43 15.90
N TRP A 8 -3.55 -2.36 16.66
CA TRP A 8 -4.89 -2.07 16.13
C TRP A 8 -5.03 -0.60 15.76
N ALA A 9 -4.48 0.31 16.57
CA ALA A 9 -4.45 1.72 16.22
C ALA A 9 -3.65 1.97 14.94
N TYR A 10 -2.48 1.35 14.77
CA TYR A 10 -1.74 1.42 13.51
C TYR A 10 -2.53 0.85 12.33
N LEU A 11 -3.19 -0.29 12.51
CA LEU A 11 -4.03 -0.88 11.47
C LEU A 11 -5.13 0.11 11.02
N LEU A 12 -5.86 0.72 11.96
CA LEU A 12 -6.94 1.66 11.66
C LEU A 12 -6.42 2.94 10.99
N VAL A 13 -5.37 3.55 11.55
CA VAL A 13 -4.77 4.77 10.99
C VAL A 13 -4.24 4.53 9.57
N LEU A 14 -3.54 3.41 9.35
CA LEU A 14 -3.05 3.05 8.02
C LEU A 14 -4.18 2.79 7.03
N SER A 15 -5.26 2.14 7.47
CA SER A 15 -6.44 1.89 6.63
C SER A 15 -7.07 3.19 6.18
N LEU A 16 -7.20 4.17 7.08
CA LEU A 16 -7.72 5.50 6.75
C LEU A 16 -6.80 6.25 5.79
N ILE A 17 -5.48 6.26 6.05
CA ILE A 17 -4.50 6.94 5.20
C ILE A 17 -4.50 6.36 3.78
N TRP A 18 -4.41 5.03 3.65
CA TRP A 18 -4.32 4.38 2.34
C TRP A 18 -5.66 4.29 1.62
N GLY A 19 -6.77 4.09 2.34
CA GLY A 19 -8.10 4.18 1.76
C GLY A 19 -8.42 5.57 1.19
N SER A 20 -7.91 6.63 1.82
CA SER A 20 -8.07 8.01 1.34
C SER A 20 -7.06 8.40 0.24
N SER A 21 -6.01 7.60 0.02
CA SER A 21 -4.93 7.93 -0.92
C SER A 21 -5.39 7.89 -2.38
N PHE A 22 -6.41 7.11 -2.74
CA PHE A 22 -6.93 7.02 -4.11
C PHE A 22 -7.49 8.36 -4.61
N ILE A 23 -8.12 9.14 -3.73
CA ILE A 23 -8.61 10.49 -4.08
C ILE A 23 -7.44 11.41 -4.45
N LEU A 24 -6.34 11.34 -3.70
CA LEU A 24 -5.14 12.13 -3.98
C LEU A 24 -4.46 11.70 -5.28
N ILE A 25 -4.46 10.39 -5.58
CA ILE A 25 -3.95 9.87 -6.87
C ILE A 25 -4.79 10.42 -8.02
N LYS A 26 -6.12 10.32 -7.95
CA LYS A 26 -7.05 10.84 -8.97
C LYS A 26 -6.85 12.34 -9.20
N ARG A 27 -6.67 13.12 -8.13
CA ARG A 27 -6.37 14.56 -8.21
C ARG A 27 -4.99 14.84 -8.81
N GLY A 28 -3.99 14.01 -8.52
CA GLY A 28 -2.66 14.11 -9.12
C GLY A 28 -2.67 13.81 -10.62
N LEU A 29 -3.49 12.86 -11.07
CA LEU A 29 -3.60 12.47 -12.48
C LEU A 29 -4.29 13.50 -13.37
N VAL A 30 -4.85 14.58 -12.81
CA VAL A 30 -5.48 15.66 -13.59
C VAL A 30 -4.44 16.44 -14.40
N GLY A 31 -3.28 16.74 -13.80
CA GLY A 31 -2.21 17.51 -14.44
C GLY A 31 -0.91 16.72 -14.66
N LEU A 32 -0.85 15.46 -14.22
CA LEU A 32 0.35 14.62 -14.30
C LEU A 32 0.03 13.27 -14.94
N THR A 33 1.01 12.73 -15.65
CA THR A 33 0.97 11.33 -16.09
C THR A 33 1.16 10.37 -14.90
N ALA A 34 0.75 9.11 -15.06
CA ALA A 34 0.95 8.07 -14.03
C ALA A 34 2.42 7.91 -13.61
N ILE A 35 3.35 8.03 -14.57
CA ILE A 35 4.80 7.98 -14.31
C ILE A 35 5.22 9.17 -13.45
N GLN A 36 4.77 10.38 -13.77
CA GLN A 36 5.08 11.59 -13.01
C GLN A 36 4.51 11.52 -11.57
N VAL A 37 3.27 11.03 -11.40
CA VAL A 37 2.68 10.82 -10.06
C VAL A 37 3.51 9.85 -9.23
N GLY A 38 3.90 8.71 -9.81
CA GLY A 38 4.76 7.72 -9.14
C GLY A 38 6.12 8.30 -8.73
N SER A 39 6.78 9.01 -9.64
CA SER A 39 8.08 9.63 -9.38
C SER A 39 8.01 10.71 -8.31
N PHE A 40 7.07 11.67 -8.41
CA PHE A 40 6.92 12.73 -7.41
C PHE A 40 6.57 12.18 -6.04
N ARG A 41 5.69 11.18 -5.96
CA ARG A 41 5.34 10.50 -4.71
C ARG A 41 6.58 9.94 -4.02
N ILE A 42 7.46 9.25 -4.76
CA ILE A 42 8.70 8.69 -4.23
C ILE A 42 9.67 9.80 -3.82
N ILE A 43 9.85 10.82 -4.66
CA ILE A 43 10.77 11.94 -4.38
C ILE A 43 10.34 12.69 -3.12
N PHE A 44 9.07 13.08 -3.00
CA PHE A 44 8.59 13.80 -1.81
C PHE A 44 8.68 12.96 -0.54
N ALA A 45 8.34 11.68 -0.61
CA ALA A 45 8.54 10.75 0.51
C ALA A 45 10.02 10.65 0.90
N ALA A 46 10.92 10.55 -0.08
CA ALA A 46 12.36 10.44 0.14
C ALA A 46 12.96 11.70 0.75
N LEU A 47 12.62 12.88 0.23
CA LEU A 47 13.07 14.15 0.80
C LEU A 47 12.62 14.30 2.25
N PHE A 48 11.33 14.04 2.52
CA PHE A 48 10.80 14.06 3.88
C PHE A 48 11.54 13.09 4.81
N LEU A 49 11.70 11.83 4.40
CA LEU A 49 12.33 10.78 5.20
C LEU A 49 13.83 10.99 5.40
N LEU A 50 14.52 11.59 4.43
CA LEU A 50 15.91 12.00 4.59
C LEU A 50 16.00 13.13 5.60
N ILE A 51 15.15 14.15 5.53
CA ILE A 51 15.15 15.25 6.51
C ILE A 51 14.94 14.72 7.94
N VAL A 52 13.94 13.86 8.16
CA VAL A 52 13.61 13.40 9.52
C VAL A 52 14.42 12.19 10.00
N GLY A 53 15.03 11.44 9.07
CA GLY A 53 15.57 10.11 9.33
C GLY A 53 17.01 9.88 8.87
N PHE A 54 17.71 10.87 8.30
CA PHE A 54 19.08 10.69 7.77
C PHE A 54 20.03 10.03 8.78
N ASN A 55 20.04 10.50 10.02
CA ASN A 55 20.91 9.95 11.08
C ASN A 55 20.61 8.48 11.41
N SER A 56 19.40 8.01 11.11
CA SER A 56 18.99 6.62 11.34
C SER A 56 19.63 5.64 10.34
N LEU A 57 20.15 6.13 9.20
CA LEU A 57 20.84 5.32 8.18
C LEU A 57 22.13 4.71 8.71
N LYS A 58 22.81 5.38 9.66
CA LYS A 58 24.03 4.87 10.31
C LYS A 58 23.82 3.55 11.06
N LYS A 59 22.56 3.21 11.38
CA LYS A 59 22.19 1.96 12.05
C LYS A 59 22.08 0.78 11.08
N ILE A 60 22.07 1.02 9.78
CA ILE A 60 21.95 -0.02 8.75
C ILE A 60 23.35 -0.55 8.44
N SER A 61 23.60 -1.82 8.77
CA SER A 61 24.86 -2.47 8.41
C SER A 61 24.98 -2.67 6.89
N LEU A 62 26.21 -2.76 6.38
CA LEU A 62 26.49 -3.02 4.96
C LEU A 62 25.77 -4.29 4.44
N ARG A 63 25.64 -5.33 5.27
CA ARG A 63 24.94 -6.57 4.90
C ARG A 63 23.42 -6.36 4.78
N GLN A 64 22.84 -5.49 5.60
CA GLN A 64 21.41 -5.19 5.58
C GLN A 64 20.99 -4.30 4.42
N TRP A 65 21.89 -3.49 3.87
CA TRP A 65 21.60 -2.64 2.69
C TRP A 65 21.10 -3.43 1.48
N LYS A 66 21.58 -4.67 1.29
CA LYS A 66 21.04 -5.58 0.27
C LYS A 66 19.54 -5.80 0.47
N PHE A 67 19.12 -6.13 1.68
CA PHE A 67 17.71 -6.36 1.99
C PHE A 67 16.89 -5.08 1.93
N VAL A 68 17.42 -3.95 2.39
CA VAL A 68 16.81 -2.62 2.25
C VAL A 68 16.52 -2.30 0.78
N ALA A 69 17.49 -2.52 -0.12
CA ALA A 69 17.31 -2.29 -1.55
C ALA A 69 16.27 -3.24 -2.18
N ILE A 70 16.26 -4.51 -1.78
CA ILE A 70 15.25 -5.47 -2.27
C ILE A 70 13.86 -5.07 -1.76
N THR A 71 13.73 -4.71 -0.48
CA THR A 71 12.45 -4.28 0.11
C THR A 71 11.97 -2.94 -0.46
N SER A 72 12.86 -2.05 -0.86
CA SER A 72 12.46 -0.80 -1.52
C SER A 72 11.90 -1.07 -2.92
N PHE A 73 12.53 -1.97 -3.67
CA PHE A 73 12.11 -2.35 -5.01
C PHE A 73 10.74 -3.05 -5.03
N PHE A 74 10.56 -4.07 -4.19
CA PHE A 74 9.31 -4.83 -4.11
C PHE A 74 8.24 -4.14 -3.25
N GLY A 75 8.65 -3.38 -2.22
CA GLY A 75 7.73 -2.78 -1.27
C GLY A 75 7.12 -1.46 -1.71
N THR A 76 7.80 -0.72 -2.57
CA THR A 76 7.36 0.62 -2.97
C THR A 76 7.50 0.84 -4.47
N PHE A 77 8.70 0.67 -5.03
CA PHE A 77 9.00 1.10 -6.39
C PHE A 77 8.11 0.41 -7.42
N THR A 78 8.18 -0.92 -7.50
CA THR A 78 7.42 -1.70 -8.49
C THR A 78 5.91 -1.52 -8.30
N PRO A 79 5.34 -1.68 -7.09
CA PRO A 79 3.91 -1.46 -6.89
C PRO A 79 3.44 -0.05 -7.25
N ALA A 80 4.21 1.00 -6.92
CA ALA A 80 3.79 2.38 -7.16
C ALA A 80 3.51 2.64 -8.65
N TYR A 81 4.35 2.13 -9.56
CA TYR A 81 4.11 2.25 -11.00
C TYR A 81 3.03 1.29 -11.49
N LEU A 82 3.03 0.03 -11.04
CA LEU A 82 2.04 -0.96 -11.48
C LEU A 82 0.61 -0.54 -11.14
N PHE A 83 0.37 -0.04 -9.92
CA PHE A 83 -0.93 0.50 -9.51
C PHE A 83 -1.32 1.72 -10.34
N ALA A 84 -0.42 2.69 -10.50
CA ALA A 84 -0.70 3.90 -11.26
C ALA A 84 -1.03 3.60 -12.74
N ILE A 85 -0.35 2.62 -13.35
CA ILE A 85 -0.64 2.15 -14.71
C ILE A 85 -1.98 1.41 -14.76
N ALA A 86 -2.24 0.50 -13.81
CA ALA A 86 -3.51 -0.24 -13.76
C ALA A 86 -4.72 0.68 -13.63
N GLU A 87 -4.63 1.73 -12.80
CA GLU A 87 -5.71 2.71 -12.61
C GLU A 87 -6.02 3.56 -13.85
N THR A 88 -5.18 3.51 -14.90
CA THR A 88 -5.52 4.16 -16.19
C THR A 88 -6.54 3.37 -17.01
N GLN A 89 -6.73 2.08 -16.71
CA GLN A 89 -7.56 1.15 -17.51
C GLN A 89 -8.57 0.37 -16.66
N VAL A 90 -8.39 0.33 -15.34
CA VAL A 90 -9.17 -0.45 -14.39
C VAL A 90 -9.63 0.46 -13.27
N ASP A 91 -10.91 0.34 -12.88
CA ASP A 91 -11.46 1.17 -11.82
C ASP A 91 -10.76 0.92 -10.47
N SER A 92 -10.63 1.98 -9.68
CA SER A 92 -10.03 1.92 -8.34
C SER A 92 -10.73 0.91 -7.41
N SER A 93 -12.01 0.62 -7.64
CA SER A 93 -12.77 -0.40 -6.90
C SER A 93 -12.22 -1.81 -7.17
N ILE A 94 -11.98 -2.16 -8.44
CA ILE A 94 -11.41 -3.46 -8.85
C ILE A 94 -9.96 -3.57 -8.39
N VAL A 95 -9.18 -2.50 -8.53
CA VAL A 95 -7.82 -2.42 -8.01
C VAL A 95 -7.80 -2.68 -6.49
N ALA A 96 -8.74 -2.11 -5.73
CA ALA A 96 -8.87 -2.36 -4.30
C ALA A 96 -9.22 -3.83 -3.96
N ILE A 97 -10.07 -4.50 -4.77
CA ILE A 97 -10.32 -5.95 -4.61
C ILE A 97 -9.04 -6.73 -4.76
N LEU A 98 -8.34 -6.50 -5.87
CA LEU A 98 -7.17 -7.29 -6.21
C LEU A 98 -6.06 -7.05 -5.19
N ASN A 99 -5.96 -5.83 -4.65
CA ASN A 99 -5.05 -5.52 -3.56
C ASN A 99 -5.33 -6.35 -2.28
N SER A 100 -6.58 -6.76 -2.06
CA SER A 100 -6.96 -7.65 -0.95
C SER A 100 -6.39 -9.08 -1.07
N LEU A 101 -5.76 -9.42 -2.20
CA LEU A 101 -4.97 -10.66 -2.33
C LEU A 101 -3.65 -10.58 -1.57
N THR A 102 -3.21 -9.39 -1.13
CA THR A 102 -1.92 -9.20 -0.45
C THR A 102 -1.76 -10.09 0.80
N PRO A 103 -2.73 -10.24 1.72
CA PRO A 103 -2.59 -11.12 2.88
C PRO A 103 -2.52 -12.60 2.50
N LEU A 104 -3.25 -13.02 1.46
CA LEU A 104 -3.18 -14.39 0.93
C LEU A 104 -1.80 -14.67 0.33
N ASN A 105 -1.31 -13.77 -0.52
CA ASN A 105 0.03 -13.88 -1.09
C ASN A 105 1.11 -13.84 -0.01
N THR A 106 0.92 -13.01 1.03
CA THR A 106 1.83 -12.95 2.19
C THR A 106 1.87 -14.26 2.95
N LEU A 107 0.73 -14.91 3.13
CA LEU A 107 0.63 -16.22 3.76
C LEU A 107 1.32 -17.29 2.92
N VAL A 108 0.99 -17.38 1.64
CA VAL A 108 1.53 -18.40 0.72
C VAL A 108 3.03 -18.27 0.57
N LEU A 109 3.54 -17.08 0.25
CA LEU A 109 4.98 -16.86 0.12
C LEU A 109 5.71 -17.01 1.45
N GLY A 110 5.07 -16.59 2.55
CA GLY A 110 5.60 -16.75 3.90
C GLY A 110 5.92 -18.22 4.21
N ILE A 111 5.01 -19.14 3.86
CA ILE A 111 5.20 -20.59 4.04
C ILE A 111 6.24 -21.13 3.05
N LEU A 112 6.05 -20.90 1.75
CA LEU A 112 6.80 -21.58 0.69
C LEU A 112 8.24 -21.09 0.53
N ILE A 113 8.46 -19.78 0.68
CA ILE A 113 9.77 -19.15 0.42
C ILE A 113 10.48 -18.80 1.72
N PHE A 114 9.74 -18.29 2.70
CA PHE A 114 10.33 -17.74 3.92
C PHE A 114 10.35 -18.73 5.09
N GLY A 115 9.67 -19.87 5.00
CA GLY A 115 9.60 -20.88 6.05
C GLY A 115 8.90 -20.39 7.32
N ILE A 116 8.00 -19.41 7.19
CA ILE A 116 7.25 -18.80 8.29
C ILE A 116 6.05 -19.69 8.60
N GLN A 117 5.93 -20.10 9.86
CA GLN A 117 4.77 -20.82 10.33
C GLN A 117 3.64 -19.86 10.69
N PHE A 118 2.44 -20.15 10.21
CA PHE A 118 1.22 -19.43 10.56
C PHE A 118 0.25 -20.34 11.28
N GLN A 119 -0.57 -19.74 12.15
CA GLN A 119 -1.60 -20.48 12.86
C GLN A 119 -2.82 -20.71 11.97
N LYS A 120 -3.54 -21.81 12.24
CA LYS A 120 -4.79 -22.13 11.53
C LYS A 120 -5.80 -20.97 11.53
N ARG A 121 -5.87 -20.21 12.63
CA ARG A 121 -6.73 -19.01 12.74
C ARG A 121 -6.32 -17.89 11.79
N GLN A 122 -5.03 -17.72 11.54
CA GLN A 122 -4.53 -16.71 10.60
C GLN A 122 -4.86 -17.09 9.16
N VAL A 123 -4.69 -18.38 8.83
CA VAL A 123 -5.11 -18.94 7.54
C VAL A 123 -6.60 -18.70 7.32
N LEU A 124 -7.44 -19.06 8.30
CA LEU A 124 -8.89 -18.90 8.22
C LEU A 124 -9.28 -17.41 8.13
N GLY A 125 -8.61 -16.53 8.88
CA GLY A 125 -8.85 -15.09 8.81
C GLY A 125 -8.58 -14.47 7.45
N VAL A 126 -7.53 -14.94 6.74
CA VAL A 126 -7.24 -14.53 5.35
C VAL A 126 -8.37 -14.92 4.42
N PHE A 127 -8.81 -16.18 4.45
CA PHE A 127 -9.89 -16.64 3.57
C PHE A 127 -11.22 -15.94 3.88
N VAL A 128 -11.57 -15.76 5.15
CA VAL A 128 -12.78 -15.01 5.55
C VAL A 128 -12.69 -13.55 5.09
N GLY A 129 -11.56 -12.88 5.30
CA GLY A 129 -11.36 -11.49 4.86
C GLY A 129 -11.47 -11.33 3.34
N LEU A 130 -10.91 -12.29 2.59
CA LEU A 130 -10.99 -12.31 1.13
C LEU A 130 -12.43 -12.49 0.64
N VAL A 131 -13.21 -13.40 1.24
CA VAL A 131 -14.65 -13.57 0.92
C VAL A 131 -15.42 -12.28 1.18
N GLY A 132 -15.16 -11.62 2.31
CA GLY A 132 -15.80 -10.34 2.63
C GLY A 132 -15.47 -9.26 1.60
N CYS A 133 -14.22 -9.17 1.14
CA CYS A 133 -13.81 -8.22 0.10
C CYS A 133 -14.47 -8.51 -1.24
N LEU A 134 -14.54 -9.78 -1.65
CA LEU A 134 -15.25 -10.18 -2.87
C LEU A 134 -16.73 -9.79 -2.83
N LEU A 135 -17.43 -10.06 -1.73
CA LEU A 135 -18.84 -9.68 -1.57
C LEU A 135 -19.04 -8.16 -1.64
N LEU A 136 -18.17 -7.42 -0.96
CA LEU A 136 -18.28 -5.97 -0.86
C LEU A 136 -18.17 -5.34 -2.27
N VAL A 137 -17.23 -5.82 -3.09
CA VAL A 137 -17.01 -5.18 -4.38
C VAL A 137 -17.83 -5.78 -5.52
N LEU A 138 -18.12 -7.09 -5.53
CA LEU A 138 -19.04 -7.67 -6.53
C LEU A 138 -20.45 -7.04 -6.46
N SER A 139 -20.85 -6.56 -5.28
CA SER A 139 -22.11 -5.83 -5.11
C SER A 139 -22.04 -4.36 -5.49
N GLY A 140 -20.85 -3.75 -5.51
CA GLY A 140 -20.62 -2.38 -6.03
C GLY A 140 -20.29 -2.33 -7.52
N ALA A 141 -19.83 -3.44 -8.09
CA ALA A 141 -19.53 -3.58 -9.50
C ALA A 141 -20.83 -3.77 -10.30
N SER A 142 -21.62 -2.70 -10.44
CA SER A 142 -22.54 -2.57 -11.57
C SER A 142 -21.71 -2.81 -12.84
N ALA A 143 -22.11 -3.79 -13.66
CA ALA A 143 -21.34 -4.26 -14.80
C ALA A 143 -20.92 -3.10 -15.73
N HIS A 144 -19.62 -2.81 -15.81
CA HIS A 144 -19.05 -1.90 -16.80
C HIS A 144 -18.41 -2.74 -17.93
N PRO A 145 -19.19 -3.15 -18.95
CA PRO A 145 -18.65 -3.85 -20.10
C PRO A 145 -17.69 -2.91 -20.85
N GLY A 146 -16.40 -3.25 -20.90
CA GLY A 146 -15.39 -2.48 -21.64
C GLY A 146 -14.01 -2.36 -20.99
N GLN A 147 -13.82 -2.87 -19.77
CA GLN A 147 -12.50 -2.80 -19.12
C GLN A 147 -11.47 -3.75 -19.73
N ASN A 148 -10.24 -3.26 -19.89
CA ASN A 148 -9.14 -4.08 -20.34
C ASN A 148 -8.56 -4.87 -19.14
N TYR A 149 -9.16 -6.03 -18.88
CA TYR A 149 -8.77 -6.92 -17.78
C TYR A 149 -7.32 -7.41 -17.85
N TYR A 150 -6.57 -7.17 -18.93
CA TYR A 150 -5.14 -7.42 -18.95
C TYR A 150 -4.38 -6.65 -17.86
N TYR A 151 -4.83 -5.44 -17.54
CA TYR A 151 -4.18 -4.57 -16.54
C TYR A 151 -4.40 -5.05 -15.09
N VAL A 152 -5.35 -5.96 -14.85
CA VAL A 152 -5.53 -6.65 -13.56
C VAL A 152 -4.28 -7.44 -13.16
N VAL A 153 -3.57 -8.02 -14.14
CA VAL A 153 -2.33 -8.79 -13.89
C VAL A 153 -1.27 -7.92 -13.21
N LEU A 154 -1.19 -6.63 -13.55
CA LEU A 154 -0.26 -5.69 -12.92
C LEU A 154 -0.55 -5.54 -11.43
N VAL A 155 -1.83 -5.50 -11.04
CA VAL A 155 -2.23 -5.41 -9.63
C VAL A 155 -1.88 -6.71 -8.89
N VAL A 156 -2.13 -7.87 -9.51
CA VAL A 156 -1.77 -9.17 -8.92
C VAL A 156 -0.26 -9.26 -8.69
N ILE A 157 0.56 -8.85 -9.67
CA ILE A 157 2.01 -8.77 -9.51
C ILE A 157 2.38 -7.82 -8.36
N ALA A 158 1.76 -6.64 -8.28
CA ALA A 158 2.00 -5.69 -7.20
C ALA A 158 1.71 -6.28 -5.81
N THR A 159 0.64 -7.07 -5.66
CA THR A 159 0.33 -7.74 -4.39
C THR A 159 1.35 -8.82 -4.02
N LEU A 160 1.93 -9.52 -5.01
CA LEU A 160 3.05 -10.43 -4.79
C LEU A 160 4.30 -9.67 -4.34
N CYS A 161 4.59 -8.52 -4.94
CA CYS A 161 5.68 -7.64 -4.51
C CYS A 161 5.51 -7.20 -3.05
N TYR A 162 4.31 -6.79 -2.64
CA TYR A 162 4.01 -6.48 -1.24
C TYR A 162 4.20 -7.68 -0.32
N ALA A 163 3.75 -8.86 -0.72
CA ALA A 163 3.94 -10.09 0.06
C ALA A 163 5.42 -10.46 0.23
N ILE A 164 6.24 -10.29 -0.81
CA ILE A 164 7.70 -10.46 -0.73
C ILE A 164 8.30 -9.45 0.25
N ASN A 165 7.93 -8.17 0.11
CA ASN A 165 8.43 -7.10 0.95
C ASN A 165 8.15 -7.33 2.44
N VAL A 166 6.90 -7.62 2.81
CA VAL A 166 6.50 -7.77 4.21
C VAL A 166 7.22 -8.97 4.86
N ASN A 167 7.33 -10.09 4.15
CA ASN A 167 8.04 -11.26 4.67
C ASN A 167 9.56 -11.03 4.76
N LEU A 168 10.17 -10.32 3.80
CA LEU A 168 11.57 -9.91 3.87
C LEU A 168 11.85 -9.00 5.07
N ILE A 169 11.02 -7.99 5.28
CA ILE A 169 11.13 -7.08 6.44
C ILE A 169 11.07 -7.90 7.73
N LYS A 170 10.07 -8.78 7.85
CA LYS A 170 9.90 -9.60 9.04
C LYS A 170 11.08 -10.54 9.29
N LYS A 171 11.64 -11.14 8.25
CA LYS A 171 12.71 -12.13 8.38
C LYS A 171 14.10 -11.54 8.55
N TYR A 172 14.43 -10.46 7.83
CA TYR A 172 15.81 -9.97 7.71
C TYR A 172 16.03 -8.57 8.28
N LEU A 173 14.98 -7.80 8.53
CA LEU A 173 15.08 -6.40 8.96
C LEU A 173 14.35 -6.14 10.29
N SER A 174 13.87 -7.17 11.00
CA SER A 174 13.15 -6.97 12.27
C SER A 174 13.98 -6.30 13.37
N ASP A 175 15.30 -6.40 13.31
CA ASP A 175 16.22 -5.82 14.30
C ASP A 175 16.52 -4.33 14.06
N LEU A 176 16.14 -3.79 12.89
CA LEU A 176 16.32 -2.37 12.58
C LEU A 176 15.10 -1.55 13.01
N ASN A 177 15.32 -0.29 13.37
CA ASN A 177 14.22 0.63 13.60
C ASN A 177 13.42 0.83 12.31
N SER A 178 12.09 0.88 12.41
CA SER A 178 11.19 1.05 11.25
C SER A 178 11.50 2.33 10.45
N LEU A 179 11.90 3.40 11.14
CA LEU A 179 12.38 4.65 10.51
C LEU A 179 13.65 4.41 9.67
N SER A 180 14.64 3.65 10.19
CA SER A 180 15.87 3.33 9.45
C SER A 180 15.56 2.56 8.16
N ILE A 181 14.71 1.53 8.23
CA ILE A 181 14.33 0.75 7.04
C ILE A 181 13.62 1.66 6.04
N THR A 182 12.67 2.47 6.50
CA THR A 182 11.88 3.33 5.61
C THR A 182 12.77 4.40 4.96
N THR A 183 13.58 5.14 5.73
CA THR A 183 14.51 6.11 5.18
C THR A 183 15.50 5.44 4.23
N GLY A 184 16.06 4.28 4.60
CA GLY A 184 16.97 3.52 3.73
C GLY A 184 16.32 3.12 2.40
N ASN A 185 15.06 2.65 2.43
CA ASN A 185 14.32 2.32 1.23
C ASN A 185 14.22 3.53 0.32
N PHE A 186 13.77 4.67 0.83
CA PHE A 186 13.58 5.86 0.02
C PHE A 186 14.89 6.54 -0.41
N THR A 187 15.99 6.37 0.34
CA THR A 187 17.34 6.74 -0.13
C THR A 187 17.71 5.97 -1.39
N VAL A 188 17.46 4.66 -1.43
CA VAL A 188 17.73 3.82 -2.60
C VAL A 188 16.85 4.23 -3.79
N LEU A 189 15.59 4.58 -3.54
CA LEU A 189 14.62 4.88 -4.60
C LEU A 189 14.71 6.31 -5.15
N LEU A 190 15.32 7.23 -4.42
CA LEU A 190 15.41 8.64 -4.81
C LEU A 190 16.07 8.79 -6.19
N LEU A 191 17.22 8.15 -6.40
CA LEU A 191 17.96 8.28 -7.66
C LEU A 191 17.19 7.69 -8.86
N PRO A 192 16.67 6.45 -8.83
CA PRO A 192 15.81 5.94 -9.90
C PRO A 192 14.57 6.79 -10.18
N ALA A 193 13.91 7.33 -9.15
CA ALA A 193 12.74 8.17 -9.32
C ALA A 193 13.07 9.52 -9.99
N LEU A 194 14.22 10.12 -9.66
CA LEU A 194 14.71 11.34 -10.33
C LEU A 194 15.06 11.07 -11.79
N ILE A 195 15.71 9.94 -12.09
CA ILE A 195 16.04 9.53 -13.47
C ILE A 195 14.76 9.31 -14.29
N ILE A 196 13.76 8.62 -13.72
CA ILE A 196 12.49 8.41 -14.43
C ILE A 196 11.74 9.73 -14.61
N LEU A 197 11.76 10.64 -13.63
CA LEU A 197 11.11 11.94 -13.77
C LEU A 197 11.76 12.78 -14.87
N SER A 198 13.09 12.74 -15.00
CA SER A 198 13.84 13.53 -15.98
C SER A 198 13.62 13.07 -17.43
N THR A 199 13.14 11.84 -17.66
CA THR A 199 12.75 11.37 -19.00
C THR A 199 11.35 11.83 -19.41
N THR A 200 10.59 12.46 -18.50
CA THR A 200 9.26 12.99 -18.79
C THR A 200 9.32 14.47 -19.21
N ASP A 201 8.24 14.97 -19.79
CA ASP A 201 8.11 16.37 -20.21
C ASP A 201 7.67 17.32 -19.09
N ILE A 202 7.86 16.93 -17.82
CA ILE A 202 7.41 17.71 -16.67
C ILE A 202 8.02 19.12 -16.64
N SER A 203 9.26 19.28 -17.11
CA SER A 203 9.97 20.56 -17.16
C SER A 203 9.23 21.60 -18.00
N GLN A 204 8.51 21.17 -19.04
CA GLN A 204 7.73 22.06 -19.91
C GLN A 204 6.38 22.43 -19.31
N ARG A 205 5.85 21.60 -18.41
CA ARG A 205 4.49 21.72 -17.86
C ARG A 205 4.44 22.22 -16.42
N ILE A 206 5.58 22.39 -15.75
CA ILE A 206 5.66 22.72 -14.32
C ILE A 206 5.06 24.09 -13.96
N ASN A 207 5.02 25.01 -14.92
CA ASN A 207 4.45 26.35 -14.74
C ASN A 207 2.95 26.44 -15.04
N ILE A 208 2.31 25.32 -15.40
CA ILE A 208 0.86 25.27 -15.62
C ILE A 208 0.16 25.08 -14.27
N ASP A 209 -0.80 25.94 -13.94
CA ASP A 209 -1.52 25.92 -12.65
C ASP A 209 -2.10 24.53 -12.31
N VAL A 210 -2.72 23.87 -13.29
CA VAL A 210 -3.29 22.51 -13.12
C VAL A 210 -2.21 21.50 -12.72
N THR A 211 -1.00 21.60 -13.29
CA THR A 211 0.15 20.76 -12.93
C THR A 211 0.60 21.05 -11.50
N GLN A 212 0.69 22.32 -11.10
CA GLN A 212 1.12 22.70 -9.75
C GLN A 212 0.14 22.22 -8.67
N HIS A 213 -1.17 22.36 -8.91
CA HIS A 213 -2.19 21.79 -8.03
C HIS A 213 -2.05 20.27 -7.92
N SER A 214 -1.81 19.58 -9.03
CA SER A 214 -1.58 18.13 -9.05
C SER A 214 -0.34 17.73 -8.24
N ILE A 215 0.78 18.46 -8.39
CA ILE A 215 2.00 18.26 -7.62
C ILE A 215 1.75 18.43 -6.11
N PHE A 216 0.93 19.41 -5.70
CA PHE A 216 0.58 19.62 -4.30
C PHE A 216 -0.18 18.43 -3.69
N PHE A 217 -1.16 17.87 -4.41
CA PHE A 217 -1.83 16.64 -3.96
C PHE A 217 -0.86 15.45 -3.87
N VAL A 218 0.08 15.34 -4.81
CA VAL A 218 1.11 14.29 -4.80
C VAL A 218 2.12 14.50 -3.67
N LEU A 219 2.38 15.74 -3.24
CA LEU A 219 3.19 16.04 -2.06
C LEU A 219 2.53 15.49 -0.79
N ILE A 220 1.24 15.75 -0.60
CA ILE A 220 0.48 15.20 0.54
C ILE A 220 0.50 13.68 0.51
N LEU A 221 0.28 13.08 -0.67
CA LEU A 221 0.34 11.63 -0.89
C LEU A 221 1.73 11.05 -0.61
N GLY A 222 2.79 11.74 -1.02
CA GLY A 222 4.18 11.34 -0.79
C GLY A 222 4.54 11.39 0.69
N VAL A 223 4.25 12.50 1.37
CA VAL A 223 4.62 12.67 2.78
C VAL A 223 3.73 11.81 3.69
N LEU A 224 2.41 12.00 3.64
CA LEU A 224 1.47 11.33 4.56
C LEU A 224 1.18 9.91 4.09
N GLY A 225 0.74 9.76 2.84
CA GLY A 225 0.30 8.49 2.27
C GLY A 225 1.42 7.46 2.05
N THR A 226 2.67 7.91 2.06
CA THR A 226 3.82 7.06 1.72
C THR A 226 4.92 7.12 2.77
N GLY A 227 5.48 8.30 3.06
CA GLY A 227 6.57 8.44 4.03
C GLY A 227 6.15 8.02 5.44
N ILE A 228 5.20 8.75 6.03
CA ILE A 228 4.68 8.47 7.38
C ILE A 228 4.00 7.10 7.43
N ALA A 229 3.13 6.81 6.46
CA ALA A 229 2.44 5.53 6.40
C ALA A 229 3.41 4.33 6.36
N ASN A 230 4.50 4.38 5.58
CA ASN A 230 5.44 3.26 5.56
C ASN A 230 6.20 3.09 6.88
N VAL A 231 6.54 4.19 7.58
CA VAL A 231 7.15 4.08 8.93
C VAL A 231 6.20 3.36 9.88
N LEU A 232 4.92 3.75 9.89
CA LEU A 232 3.89 3.11 10.73
C LEU A 232 3.65 1.65 10.33
N PHE A 233 3.60 1.37 9.03
CA PHE A 233 3.40 0.02 8.50
C PHE A 233 4.56 -0.90 8.84
N PHE A 234 5.81 -0.46 8.67
CA PHE A 234 6.97 -1.28 9.02
C PHE A 234 7.03 -1.55 10.52
N LYS A 235 6.63 -0.57 11.34
CA LYS A 235 6.45 -0.77 12.78
C LYS A 235 5.36 -1.80 13.09
N LEU A 236 4.24 -1.77 12.35
CA LEU A 236 3.17 -2.75 12.44
C LEU A 236 3.66 -4.16 12.07
N ILE A 237 4.42 -4.32 10.98
CA ILE A 237 5.03 -5.61 10.58
C ILE A 237 5.92 -6.15 11.70
N GLN A 238 6.77 -5.30 12.27
CA GLN A 238 7.72 -5.72 13.31
C GLN A 238 7.01 -6.16 14.60
N MET A 239 5.94 -5.48 15.02
CA MET A 239 5.20 -5.83 16.23
C MET A 239 4.14 -6.93 16.07
N SER A 240 3.81 -7.31 14.83
CA SER A 240 2.73 -8.26 14.54
C SER A 240 3.16 -9.36 13.55
N SER A 241 2.22 -10.19 13.10
CA SER A 241 2.53 -11.17 12.04
C SER A 241 2.47 -10.48 10.66
N PRO A 242 3.23 -10.96 9.66
CA PRO A 242 3.12 -10.50 8.27
C PRO A 242 1.67 -10.43 7.80
N VAL A 243 0.92 -11.51 8.00
CA VAL A 243 -0.49 -11.65 7.61
C VAL A 243 -1.37 -10.59 8.27
N PHE A 244 -1.23 -10.38 9.59
CA PHE A 244 -1.99 -9.35 10.29
C PHE A 244 -1.63 -7.94 9.80
N ALA A 245 -0.36 -7.63 9.60
CA ALA A 245 0.04 -6.32 9.09
C ALA A 245 -0.59 -6.05 7.73
N THR A 246 -0.56 -7.02 6.82
CA THR A 246 -1.16 -6.89 5.48
C THR A 246 -2.69 -6.84 5.49
N SER A 247 -3.35 -7.24 6.58
CA SER A 247 -4.81 -7.18 6.71
C SER A 247 -5.37 -5.76 6.60
N VAL A 248 -4.52 -4.73 6.73
CA VAL A 248 -4.83 -3.33 6.40
C VAL A 248 -5.42 -3.20 4.99
N THR A 249 -4.97 -4.03 4.04
CA THR A 249 -5.48 -4.04 2.66
C THR A 249 -6.93 -4.51 2.56
N TYR A 250 -7.43 -5.30 3.52
CA TYR A 250 -8.86 -5.64 3.59
C TYR A 250 -9.72 -4.48 4.06
N LEU A 251 -9.15 -3.56 4.86
CA LEU A 251 -9.88 -2.41 5.39
C LEU A 251 -9.90 -1.22 4.42
N ILE A 252 -8.99 -1.19 3.43
CA ILE A 252 -8.96 -0.17 2.38
C ILE A 252 -10.31 -0.06 1.64
N PRO A 253 -10.90 -1.15 1.12
CA PRO A 253 -12.22 -1.11 0.51
C PRO A 253 -13.24 -0.43 1.43
N ILE A 254 -13.33 -0.85 2.70
CA ILE A 254 -14.27 -0.28 3.68
C ILE A 254 -14.13 1.25 3.77
N VAL A 255 -12.91 1.76 3.85
CA VAL A 255 -12.67 3.21 3.90
C VAL A 255 -13.11 3.90 2.61
N ALA A 256 -12.84 3.30 1.45
CA ALA A 256 -13.31 3.82 0.17
C ALA A 256 -14.86 3.88 0.10
N PHE A 257 -15.57 2.89 0.66
CA PHE A 257 -17.04 2.93 0.76
C PHE A 257 -17.54 4.08 1.63
N PHE A 258 -16.88 4.38 2.74
CA PHE A 258 -17.24 5.53 3.58
C PHE A 258 -17.02 6.87 2.87
N TRP A 259 -16.03 6.97 1.99
CA TRP A 259 -15.88 8.14 1.12
C TRP A 259 -17.00 8.24 0.10
N GLY A 260 -17.41 7.13 -0.53
CA GLY A 260 -18.55 7.11 -1.48
C GLY A 260 -19.89 7.54 -0.85
N LEU A 261 -20.11 7.23 0.43
CA LEU A 261 -21.27 7.74 1.18
C LEU A 261 -21.32 9.27 1.25
N LEU A 262 -20.16 9.93 1.38
CA LEU A 262 -20.08 11.39 1.40
C LEU A 262 -20.39 11.99 0.02
N ASP A 263 -20.24 11.19 -1.04
CA ASP A 263 -20.62 11.52 -2.41
C ASP A 263 -22.09 11.13 -2.74
N ASN A 264 -22.91 10.85 -1.71
CA ASN A 264 -24.31 10.42 -1.80
C ASN A 264 -24.55 9.06 -2.50
N GLU A 265 -23.55 8.18 -2.57
CA GLU A 265 -23.76 6.82 -3.07
C GLU A 265 -24.51 5.98 -2.02
N MET A 266 -25.66 5.42 -2.37
CA MET A 266 -26.43 4.57 -1.46
C MET A 266 -25.81 3.19 -1.34
N LEU A 267 -25.55 2.76 -0.11
CA LEU A 267 -24.99 1.44 0.17
C LEU A 267 -26.04 0.34 0.04
N THR A 268 -25.65 -0.77 -0.59
CA THR A 268 -26.48 -1.98 -0.62
C THR A 268 -26.30 -2.78 0.68
N PRO A 269 -27.33 -3.53 1.14
CA PRO A 269 -27.20 -4.42 2.29
C PRO A 269 -26.05 -5.44 2.16
N ILE A 270 -25.71 -5.83 0.93
CA ILE A 270 -24.61 -6.77 0.65
C ILE A 270 -23.26 -6.13 0.96
N GLN A 271 -23.08 -4.84 0.69
CA GLN A 271 -21.85 -4.11 1.01
C GLN A 271 -21.63 -4.02 2.53
N PHE A 272 -22.68 -3.76 3.30
CA PHE A 272 -22.60 -3.80 4.77
C PHE A 272 -22.20 -5.18 5.29
N PHE A 273 -22.79 -6.24 4.73
CA PHE A 273 -22.47 -7.61 5.10
C PHE A 273 -21.02 -7.99 4.74
N GLY A 274 -20.54 -7.58 3.56
CA GLY A 274 -19.15 -7.77 3.13
C GLY A 274 -18.15 -7.08 4.06
N ALA A 275 -18.42 -5.83 4.45
CA ALA A 275 -17.62 -5.09 5.43
C ALA A 275 -17.56 -5.79 6.80
N PHE A 276 -18.69 -6.32 7.27
CA PHE A 276 -18.75 -7.09 8.52
C PHE A 276 -17.89 -8.36 8.46
N ILE A 277 -17.96 -9.11 7.36
CA ILE A 277 -17.14 -10.31 7.13
C ILE A 277 -15.64 -9.98 7.12
N ILE A 278 -15.25 -8.88 6.47
CA ILE A 278 -13.86 -8.40 6.49
C ILE A 278 -13.38 -8.20 7.93
N LEU A 279 -14.16 -7.53 8.78
CA LEU A 279 -13.77 -7.27 10.17
C LEU A 279 -13.57 -8.57 10.96
N ILE A 280 -14.40 -9.60 10.71
CA ILE A 280 -14.22 -10.94 11.29
C ILE A 280 -12.91 -11.57 10.81
N GLY A 281 -12.63 -11.54 9.51
CA GLY A 281 -11.39 -12.07 8.93
C GLY A 281 -10.14 -11.41 9.51
N VAL A 282 -10.14 -10.08 9.60
CA VAL A 282 -9.08 -9.27 10.23
C VAL A 282 -8.90 -9.67 11.70
N TYR A 283 -9.99 -9.78 12.47
CA TYR A 283 -9.95 -10.22 13.87
C TYR A 283 -9.34 -11.62 14.05
N LEU A 284 -9.69 -12.56 13.19
CA LEU A 284 -9.15 -13.92 13.20
C LEU A 284 -7.64 -13.94 12.88
N SER A 285 -7.21 -13.11 11.93
CA SER A 285 -5.78 -12.95 11.57
C SER A 285 -4.93 -12.32 12.67
N ALA A 286 -5.57 -11.59 13.60
CA ALA A 286 -4.90 -10.86 14.69
C ALA A 286 -4.52 -11.73 15.90
N LYS A 287 -5.13 -12.91 16.02
CA LYS A 287 -4.89 -13.82 17.15
C LYS A 287 -3.58 -14.59 16.94
N LYS A 288 -2.71 -14.47 17.93
CA LYS A 288 -1.63 -15.43 18.21
C LYS A 288 -2.21 -16.66 18.89
#